data_AF-A0A4R1UT61-F1
#
_entry.id   AF-A0A4R1UT61-F1
#
_cell.length_a   1.000
_cell.length_b   1.000
_cell.length_c   1.000
_cell.angle_alpha   90.00
_cell.angle_beta   90.00
_cell.angle_gamma   90.00
#
_symmetry.space_group_name_H-M   'P 1'
#
loop_
_entity.id
_entity.type
_entity.pdbx_description
1 polymer ?
#
loop_
_entity_poly.entity_id
_entity_poly.type
_entity_poly.pdbx_seq_one_letter_code
_entity_poly.pdbx_strand_id
1 'polypeptide(L)'
;MSAALIALALFGCSDDGSACERLPIPVQTYETRAACAARLDDALATQDALRADAPTVYAQCLTTRQLAALGKGTVDLTRFNDVRFAAR
;
A
#
# COMPACT_ATOMS: atom_id res chain seq x y z
N MET A 1 -4.39 -25.08 7.89
CA MET A 1 -3.61 -24.36 6.86
C MET A 1 -3.60 -22.89 7.24
N SER A 2 -2.44 -22.31 7.57
CA SER A 2 -2.36 -20.87 7.89
C SER A 2 -2.51 -20.08 6.60
N ALA A 3 -3.71 -19.57 6.32
CA ALA A 3 -3.94 -18.69 5.18
C ALA A 3 -3.05 -17.45 5.35
N ALA A 4 -2.10 -17.25 4.44
CA ALA A 4 -1.28 -16.05 4.45
C ALA A 4 -2.17 -14.87 4.05
N LEU A 5 -2.63 -14.09 5.03
CA LEU A 5 -3.46 -12.92 4.78
C LEU A 5 -2.68 -11.86 4.01
N ILE A 6 -3.34 -11.29 3.01
CA ILE A 6 -2.86 -10.18 2.21
C ILE A 6 -3.35 -8.88 2.83
N ALA A 7 -2.43 -8.07 3.32
CA ALA A 7 -2.66 -6.74 3.79
C ALA A 7 -2.68 -5.72 2.64
N LEU A 8 -3.71 -4.88 2.60
CA LEU A 8 -3.75 -3.65 1.82
C LEU A 8 -3.22 -2.52 2.68
N ALA A 9 -2.07 -1.96 2.29
CA ALA A 9 -1.48 -0.79 2.92
C ALA A 9 -1.41 0.36 1.92
N LEU A 10 -1.63 1.58 2.43
CA LEU A 10 -1.40 2.80 1.67
C LEU A 10 -0.05 3.40 2.04
N PHE A 11 0.62 3.95 1.03
CA PHE A 11 1.92 4.58 1.13
C PHE A 11 1.83 5.98 0.52
N GLY A 12 2.20 6.99 1.30
CA GLY A 12 2.39 8.35 0.79
C GLY A 12 3.82 8.49 0.31
N CYS A 13 4.03 8.75 -0.96
CA CYS A 13 5.36 9.01 -1.51
C CYS A 13 5.56 10.47 -1.87
N SER A 14 6.83 10.87 -1.87
CA SER A 14 7.30 12.07 -2.57
C SER A 14 7.00 12.00 -4.07
N ASP A 15 7.01 13.16 -4.74
CA ASP A 15 6.70 13.29 -6.17
C ASP A 15 7.59 12.41 -7.09
N ASP A 16 8.81 12.11 -6.64
CA ASP A 16 9.77 11.26 -7.34
C ASP A 16 9.64 9.77 -7.02
N GLY A 17 8.73 9.39 -6.11
CA GLY A 17 8.42 8.00 -5.76
C GLY A 17 9.55 7.23 -5.06
N SER A 18 10.66 7.89 -4.73
CA SER A 18 11.83 7.29 -4.10
C SER A 18 11.69 7.16 -2.58
N ALA A 19 10.90 8.06 -1.97
CA ALA A 19 10.68 8.11 -0.53
C ALA A 19 9.18 7.91 -0.24
N CYS A 20 8.80 6.66 0.02
CA CYS A 20 7.42 6.30 0.37
C CYS A 20 7.30 5.95 1.84
N GLU A 21 6.43 6.62 2.56
CA GLU A 21 6.14 6.29 3.95
C GLU A 21 4.78 5.60 4.05
N ARG A 22 4.71 4.57 4.89
CA ARG A 22 3.45 3.90 5.15
C ARG A 22 2.53 4.83 5.92
N LEU A 23 1.36 5.11 5.36
CA LEU A 23 0.37 5.95 6.02
C LEU A 23 -0.15 5.25 7.29
N PRO A 24 -0.37 5.99 8.39
CA PRO A 24 -0.81 5.44 9.67
C PRO A 24 -2.32 5.13 9.67
N ILE A 25 -2.80 4.47 8.63
CA ILE A 25 -4.20 4.11 8.44
C ILE A 25 -4.45 2.62 8.77
N PRO A 26 -5.70 2.23 9.05
CA PRO A 26 -6.05 0.84 9.27
C PRO A 26 -5.69 -0.02 8.06
N VAL A 27 -4.87 -1.05 8.29
CA VAL A 27 -4.51 -2.02 7.26
C VAL A 27 -5.63 -3.04 7.14
N GLN A 28 -6.26 -3.09 5.97
CA GLN A 28 -7.29 -4.09 5.67
C GLN A 28 -6.61 -5.40 5.27
N THR A 29 -7.09 -6.54 5.77
CA THR A 29 -6.54 -7.85 5.38
C THR A 29 -7.57 -8.67 4.60
N TYR A 30 -7.07 -9.41 3.62
CA TYR A 30 -7.85 -10.21 2.66
C TYR A 30 -7.26 -11.61 2.56
N GLU A 31 -8.10 -12.59 2.25
CA GLU A 31 -7.67 -13.98 2.12
C GLU A 31 -6.86 -14.24 0.84
N THR A 32 -7.09 -13.47 -0.23
CA THR A 32 -6.45 -13.65 -1.53
C THR A 32 -5.93 -12.35 -2.10
N ARG A 33 -4.89 -12.45 -2.95
CA ARG A 33 -4.34 -11.30 -3.67
C ARG A 33 -5.37 -10.67 -4.61
N ALA A 34 -6.23 -11.48 -5.22
CA ALA A 34 -7.29 -10.99 -6.11
C ALA A 34 -8.33 -10.15 -5.36
N ALA A 35 -8.75 -10.60 -4.17
CA ALA A 35 -9.67 -9.84 -3.32
C ALA A 35 -9.06 -8.50 -2.86
N CYS A 36 -7.78 -8.50 -2.51
CA CYS A 36 -7.07 -7.26 -2.19
C CYS A 36 -6.94 -6.33 -3.40
N ALA A 37 -6.58 -6.86 -4.57
CA ALA A 37 -6.39 -6.08 -5.79
C ALA A 37 -7.69 -5.39 -6.23
N ALA A 38 -8.84 -6.05 -6.07
CA ALA A 38 -10.15 -5.47 -6.34
C ALA A 38 -10.51 -4.28 -5.44
N ARG A 39 -9.79 -4.08 -4.33
CA ARG A 39 -10.01 -3.00 -3.36
C ARG A 39 -8.94 -1.91 -3.42
N LEU A 40 -7.98 -2.00 -4.33
CA LEU A 40 -6.91 -1.00 -4.47
C LEU A 40 -7.48 0.36 -4.85
N ASP A 41 -8.32 0.42 -5.89
CA ASP A 41 -8.96 1.66 -6.34
C ASP A 41 -9.88 2.24 -5.26
N ASP A 42 -10.69 1.38 -4.61
CA ASP A 42 -11.55 1.78 -3.49
C ASP A 42 -10.73 2.39 -2.35
N ALA A 43 -9.57 1.81 -2.02
CA ALA A 43 -8.70 2.29 -0.96
C ALA A 43 -8.08 3.65 -1.29
N LEU A 44 -7.69 3.89 -2.54
CA LEU A 44 -7.19 5.17 -3.02
C LEU A 44 -8.27 6.26 -3.05
N ALA A 45 -9.53 5.88 -3.24
CA ALA A 45 -10.67 6.78 -3.21
C ALA A 45 -11.15 7.14 -1.78
N THR A 46 -10.57 6.53 -0.74
CA THR A 46 -10.94 6.86 0.65
C THR A 46 -10.51 8.26 1.04
N GLN A 47 -11.26 8.88 1.96
CA GLN A 47 -10.89 10.19 2.49
C GLN A 47 -9.54 10.18 3.20
N ASP A 48 -9.13 9.06 3.79
CA ASP A 48 -7.84 8.92 4.45
C ASP A 48 -6.68 8.93 3.44
N ALA A 49 -6.88 8.31 2.26
CA ALA A 49 -5.93 8.40 1.15
C ALA A 49 -5.88 9.84 0.60
N LEU A 50 -7.04 10.47 0.40
CA LEU A 50 -7.14 11.82 -0.14
C LEU A 50 -6.61 12.91 0.80
N ARG A 51 -6.62 12.65 2.12
CA ARG A 51 -6.09 13.55 3.15
C ARG A 51 -4.67 13.25 3.57
N ALA A 52 -4.03 12.25 2.96
CA ALA A 52 -2.62 11.99 3.24
C ALA A 52 -1.80 13.25 2.93
N ASP A 53 -0.95 13.66 3.87
CA ASP A 53 0.06 14.72 3.67
C ASP A 53 1.20 14.23 2.76
N ALA A 54 0.85 13.65 1.61
CA ALA A 54 1.79 13.15 0.62
C ALA A 54 1.33 13.57 -0.79
N PRO A 55 2.24 14.03 -1.66
CA PRO A 55 1.89 14.46 -3.01
C PRO A 55 1.32 13.30 -3.85
N THR A 56 1.77 12.08 -3.60
CA THR A 56 1.24 10.88 -4.26
C THR A 56 0.93 9.79 -3.25
N VAL A 57 -0.21 9.11 -3.41
CA VAL A 57 -0.62 7.98 -2.56
C VAL A 57 -0.73 6.71 -3.40
N TYR A 58 -0.19 5.62 -2.86
CA TYR A 58 -0.16 4.32 -3.50
C TYR A 58 -0.80 3.27 -2.63
N ALA A 59 -1.57 2.37 -3.24
CA ALA A 59 -2.12 1.21 -2.60
C ALA A 59 -1.34 -0.03 -3.01
N GLN A 60 -0.98 -0.86 -2.04
CA GLN A 60 -0.22 -2.09 -2.28
C GLN A 60 -0.76 -3.27 -1.49
N CYS A 61 -0.83 -4.41 -2.19
CA CYS A 61 -1.25 -5.68 -1.63
C CYS A 61 -0.04 -6.51 -1.23
N LEU A 62 0.26 -6.51 0.06
CA LEU A 62 1.43 -7.12 0.65
C LEU A 62 1.01 -8.30 1.52
N THR A 63 1.81 -9.37 1.57
CA THR A 63 1.59 -10.39 2.60
C THR A 63 1.87 -9.81 3.98
N THR A 64 1.27 -10.38 5.03
CA THR A 64 1.53 -9.94 6.42
C THR A 64 3.02 -9.92 6.77
N ARG A 65 3.81 -10.86 6.21
CA ARG A 65 5.27 -10.90 6.38
C ARG A 65 5.98 -9.76 5.67
N GLN A 66 5.58 -9.45 4.43
CA GLN A 66 6.15 -8.31 3.68
C GLN A 66 5.83 -7.00 4.37
N LEU A 67 4.58 -6.82 4.83
CA LEU A 67 4.19 -5.63 5.58
C LEU A 67 5.00 -5.48 6.87
N ALA A 68 5.19 -6.58 7.61
CA ALA A 68 6.01 -6.58 8.82
C ALA A 68 7.49 -6.23 8.51
N ALA A 69 8.02 -6.72 7.39
CA ALA A 69 9.38 -6.40 6.94
C ALA A 69 9.55 -4.93 6.50
N LEU A 70 8.50 -4.31 5.98
CA LEU A 70 8.49 -2.90 5.58
C LEU A 70 8.41 -1.92 6.77
N GLY A 71 7.94 -2.38 7.93
CA GLY A 71 8.00 -1.62 9.17
C GLY A 71 7.34 -0.22 9.12
N LYS A 72 7.93 0.73 9.86
CA LYS A 72 7.58 2.17 9.84
C LYS A 72 8.68 3.00 9.13
N GLY A 73 9.47 2.37 8.26
CA GLY A 73 10.57 3.04 7.57
C GLY A 73 10.12 3.67 6.26
N THR A 74 10.93 4.58 5.74
CA THR A 74 10.85 5.02 4.35
C THR A 74 11.13 3.82 3.43
N VAL A 75 10.19 3.54 2.55
CA VAL A 75 10.18 2.46 1.57
C VAL A 75 10.48 3.07 0.20
N ASP A 76 11.40 2.46 -0.53
CA ASP A 76 11.62 2.81 -1.94
C ASP A 76 10.74 1.89 -2.79
N LEU A 77 9.56 2.37 -3.20
CA LEU A 77 8.63 1.59 -4.02
C LEU A 77 9.16 1.36 -5.45
N THR A 78 10.15 2.15 -5.92
CA THR A 78 10.77 1.92 -7.23
C THR A 78 11.49 0.58 -7.32
N ARG A 79 11.91 0.03 -6.16
CA ARG A 79 12.54 -1.29 -6.07
C ARG A 79 11.55 -2.44 -5.99
N PHE A 80 10.27 -2.16 -5.78
CA PHE A 80 9.23 -3.17 -5.75
C PHE A 80 8.65 -3.34 -7.16
N ASN A 81 9.20 -4.29 -7.93
CA ASN A 81 8.82 -4.60 -9.33
C ASN A 81 7.32 -4.90 -9.58
N ASP A 82 6.50 -5.03 -8.55
CA ASP A 82 5.07 -5.36 -8.64
C ASP A 82 4.14 -4.19 -8.20
N VAL A 83 4.66 -2.96 -8.07
CA VAL A 83 3.80 -1.82 -7.74
C VAL A 83 3.03 -1.42 -9.00
N ARG A 84 1.74 -1.76 -9.05
CA ARG A 84 0.84 -1.16 -10.03
C ARG A 84 0.56 0.27 -9.61
N PHE A 85 1.26 1.20 -10.24
CA PHE A 85 1.00 2.62 -10.15
C PHE A 85 -0.41 2.90 -10.67
N ALA A 86 -1.30 3.39 -9.81
CA ALA A 86 -2.49 4.08 -10.29
C ALA A 86 -2.02 5.42 -10.84
N ALA A 87 -1.72 5.45 -12.14
CA ALA A 87 -1.42 6.70 -12.82
C ALA A 87 -2.67 7.59 -12.74
N ARG A 88 -2.45 8.81 -12.27
CA ARG A 88 -3.45 9.87 -12.20
C ARG A 88 -3.95 10.26 -13.58
#